data_AF-A0A432CE83-F1
#
_entry.id   AF-A0A432CE83-F1
#
_cell.length_a   1.000
_cell.length_b   1.000
_cell.length_c   1.000
_cell.angle_alpha   90.00
_cell.angle_beta   90.00
_cell.angle_gamma   90.00
#
_symmetry.space_group_name_H-M   'P 1'
#
loop_
_entity.id
_entity.type
_entity.pdbx_description
1 polymer ?
#
loop_
_entity_poly.entity_id
_entity_poly.type
_entity_poly.pdbx_seq_one_letter_code
_entity_poly.pdbx_strand_id
1 'polypeptide(L)'
;MEDTDKFYNQTEKIIEQNALFLILESKVIFNTGREKVILHPNQITNVRLVKNRNCTRNILILVFLIVLFLKVEAFFNESILFYFLFLGAIVISGILASHIKNHSYVMLINKGRFDYDEIFVSRKNGIYANDFVSEFKSVQSVLKKIHY
;
A
#
# COMPACT_ATOMS: atom_id res chain seq x y z
N MET A 1 -21.57 -37.26 -3.98
CA MET A 1 -20.91 -36.70 -5.18
C MET A 1 -21.43 -35.29 -5.48
N GLU A 2 -22.74 -35.05 -5.33
CA GLU A 2 -23.33 -33.70 -5.50
C GLU A 2 -22.95 -32.70 -4.39
N ASP A 3 -22.78 -33.18 -3.14
CA ASP A 3 -22.38 -32.32 -2.02
C ASP A 3 -20.91 -31.86 -2.07
N THR A 4 -20.02 -32.67 -2.66
CA THR A 4 -18.60 -32.34 -2.82
C THR A 4 -18.41 -31.20 -3.84
N ASP A 5 -19.19 -31.19 -4.92
CA ASP A 5 -19.12 -30.13 -5.94
C ASP A 5 -19.70 -28.82 -5.42
N LYS A 6 -20.75 -28.89 -4.59
CA LYS A 6 -21.31 -27.72 -3.90
C LYS A 6 -20.32 -27.12 -2.90
N PHE A 7 -19.62 -27.96 -2.15
CA PHE A 7 -18.60 -27.54 -1.19
C PHE A 7 -17.40 -26.92 -1.90
N TYR A 8 -16.96 -27.50 -3.02
CA TYR A 8 -15.86 -26.97 -3.83
C TYR A 8 -16.20 -25.59 -4.39
N ASN A 9 -17.40 -25.44 -4.98
CA ASN A 9 -17.91 -24.18 -5.51
C ASN A 9 -18.09 -23.09 -4.43
N GLN A 10 -18.51 -23.48 -3.22
CA GLN A 10 -18.59 -22.54 -2.08
C GLN A 10 -17.20 -22.12 -1.60
N THR A 11 -16.26 -23.06 -1.51
CA THR A 11 -14.90 -22.78 -1.05
C THR A 11 -14.17 -21.89 -2.05
N GLU A 12 -14.31 -22.14 -3.35
CA GLU A 12 -13.75 -21.31 -4.42
C GLU A 12 -14.29 -19.88 -4.38
N LYS A 13 -15.61 -19.72 -4.15
CA LYS A 13 -16.23 -18.39 -3.94
C LYS A 13 -15.71 -17.68 -2.69
N ILE A 14 -15.49 -18.40 -1.60
CA ILE A 14 -14.96 -17.84 -0.34
C ILE A 14 -13.51 -17.38 -0.52
N ILE A 15 -12.70 -18.16 -1.25
CA ILE A 15 -11.31 -17.81 -1.56
C ILE A 15 -11.28 -16.61 -2.52
N GLU A 16 -12.13 -16.59 -3.55
CA GLU A 16 -12.29 -15.45 -4.46
C GLU A 16 -12.59 -14.14 -3.74
N GLN A 17 -13.41 -14.18 -2.69
CA GLN A 17 -13.81 -12.97 -1.96
C GLN A 17 -12.75 -12.49 -0.97
N ASN A 18 -11.91 -13.38 -0.44
CA ASN A 18 -10.99 -13.06 0.65
C ASN A 18 -9.51 -12.97 0.23
N ALA A 19 -9.13 -13.53 -0.92
CA ALA A 19 -7.77 -13.48 -1.42
C ALA A 19 -7.45 -12.13 -2.06
N LEU A 20 -6.23 -11.60 -1.83
CA LEU A 20 -5.75 -10.40 -2.53
C LEU A 20 -5.60 -10.67 -4.03
N PHE A 21 -5.20 -11.88 -4.39
CA PHE A 21 -5.06 -12.31 -5.77
C PHE A 21 -5.38 -13.80 -5.90
N LEU A 22 -5.83 -14.18 -7.09
CA LEU A 22 -6.02 -15.55 -7.51
C LEU A 22 -5.26 -15.79 -8.80
N ILE A 23 -4.50 -16.87 -8.82
CA ILE A 23 -3.79 -17.33 -10.02
C ILE A 23 -4.58 -18.54 -10.53
N LEU A 24 -5.20 -18.37 -11.69
CA LEU A 24 -5.81 -19.45 -12.48
C LEU A 24 -4.93 -19.72 -13.69
N GLU A 25 -5.08 -20.88 -14.32
CA GLU A 25 -4.24 -21.32 -15.45
C GLU A 25 -4.16 -20.28 -16.58
N SER A 26 -5.25 -19.56 -16.84
CA SER A 26 -5.33 -18.57 -17.93
C SER A 26 -5.36 -17.12 -17.46
N LYS A 27 -5.58 -16.83 -16.18
CA LYS A 27 -5.81 -15.45 -15.70
C LYS A 27 -5.36 -15.24 -14.27
N VAL A 28 -4.86 -14.05 -13.98
CA VAL A 28 -4.63 -13.55 -12.62
C VAL A 28 -5.71 -12.54 -12.29
N ILE A 29 -6.43 -12.77 -11.19
CA ILE A 29 -7.48 -11.88 -10.71
C ILE A 29 -6.98 -11.19 -9.45
N PHE A 30 -6.97 -9.87 -9.44
CA PHE A 30 -6.68 -9.07 -8.23
C PHE A 30 -7.96 -8.49 -7.67
N ASN A 31 -8.15 -8.68 -6.37
CA ASN A 31 -9.35 -8.20 -5.69
C ASN A 31 -8.97 -6.98 -4.83
N THR A 32 -9.30 -5.78 -5.32
CA THR A 32 -8.94 -4.50 -4.65
C THR A 32 -9.99 -4.02 -3.66
N GLY A 33 -11.04 -4.82 -3.43
CA GLY A 33 -12.20 -4.47 -2.61
C GLY A 33 -13.18 -3.51 -3.30
N ARG A 34 -12.73 -2.67 -4.24
CA ARG A 34 -13.60 -1.82 -5.08
C ARG A 34 -13.81 -2.38 -6.48
N GLU A 35 -12.77 -2.94 -7.07
CA GLU A 35 -12.79 -3.48 -8.43
C GLU A 35 -11.97 -4.77 -8.54
N LYS A 36 -12.37 -5.63 -9.47
CA LYS A 36 -11.62 -6.83 -9.86
C LYS A 36 -10.79 -6.51 -11.09
N VAL A 37 -9.47 -6.59 -10.99
CA VAL A 37 -8.56 -6.44 -12.12
C VAL A 37 -8.21 -7.84 -12.62
N ILE A 38 -8.63 -8.15 -13.85
CA ILE A 38 -8.39 -9.47 -14.48
C ILE A 38 -7.33 -9.30 -15.56
N LEU A 39 -6.23 -10.03 -15.43
CA LEU A 39 -5.08 -9.95 -16.33
C LEU A 39 -4.68 -11.32 -16.86
N HIS A 40 -4.28 -11.38 -18.12
CA HIS A 40 -3.63 -12.58 -18.64
C HIS A 40 -2.17 -12.61 -18.18
N PRO A 41 -1.65 -13.74 -17.67
CA PRO A 41 -0.25 -13.86 -17.23
C PRO A 41 0.75 -13.43 -18.30
N ASN A 42 0.47 -13.76 -19.57
CA ASN A 42 1.32 -13.45 -20.72
C ASN A 42 1.42 -11.94 -21.02
N GLN A 43 0.49 -11.14 -20.52
CA GLN A 43 0.52 -9.68 -20.68
C GLN A 43 1.40 -9.02 -19.61
N ILE A 44 1.67 -9.71 -18.49
CA ILE A 44 2.42 -9.14 -17.38
C ILE A 44 3.91 -9.18 -17.70
N THR A 45 4.50 -8.01 -17.91
CA THR A 45 5.93 -7.87 -18.21
C THR A 45 6.76 -7.58 -16.96
N ASN A 46 6.19 -6.92 -15.97
CA ASN A 46 6.87 -6.58 -14.72
C ASN A 46 5.85 -6.38 -13.59
N VAL A 47 6.23 -6.76 -12.38
CA VAL A 47 5.44 -6.50 -11.17
C VAL A 47 6.35 -5.88 -10.12
N ARG A 48 5.89 -4.79 -9.50
CA ARG A 48 6.62 -4.10 -8.43
C ARG A 48 5.69 -3.73 -7.29
N LEU A 49 6.17 -3.89 -6.06
CA LEU A 49 5.49 -3.37 -4.88
C LEU A 49 6.14 -2.05 -4.46
N VAL A 50 5.36 -0.98 -4.46
CA VAL A 50 5.78 0.35 -4.02
C VAL A 50 5.22 0.59 -2.63
N LYS A 51 6.12 0.94 -1.70
CA LYS A 51 5.79 1.26 -0.32
C LYS A 51 5.88 2.78 -0.13
N ASN A 52 4.73 3.43 -0.09
CA ASN A 52 4.65 4.88 0.11
C ASN A 52 4.38 5.20 1.57
N ARG A 53 5.12 6.18 2.10
CA ARG A 53 4.88 6.70 3.45
C ARG A 53 3.79 7.76 3.37
N ASN A 54 2.72 7.58 4.12
CA ASN A 54 1.65 8.58 4.21
C ASN A 54 1.97 9.56 5.35
N CYS A 55 2.41 10.77 4.98
CA CYS A 55 2.73 11.85 5.92
C CYS A 55 1.56 12.80 6.20
N THR A 56 0.37 12.55 5.64
CA THR A 56 -0.78 13.47 5.73
C THR A 56 -1.13 13.83 7.17
N ARG A 57 -1.21 12.83 8.06
CA ARG A 57 -1.53 13.07 9.48
C ARG A 57 -0.46 13.91 10.18
N ASN A 58 0.81 13.70 9.84
CA ASN A 58 1.92 14.44 10.42
C ASN A 58 1.89 15.91 10.00
N ILE A 59 1.59 16.16 8.71
CA ILE A 59 1.40 17.51 8.18
C ILE A 59 0.22 18.19 8.86
N LEU A 60 -0.91 17.49 9.04
CA LEU A 60 -2.09 18.04 9.72
C LEU A 60 -1.78 18.43 11.18
N ILE A 61 -1.07 17.59 11.93
CA ILE A 61 -0.67 17.91 13.31
C ILE A 61 0.24 19.14 13.35
N LEU A 62 1.21 19.23 12.42
CA LEU A 62 2.12 20.37 12.34
C LEU A 62 1.36 21.67 12.04
N VAL A 63 0.48 21.65 11.04
CA VAL A 63 -0.35 22.81 10.68
C VAL A 63 -1.23 23.22 11.86
N PHE A 64 -1.84 22.26 12.56
CA PHE A 64 -2.65 22.54 13.74
C PHE A 64 -1.83 23.22 14.85
N LEU A 65 -0.61 22.75 15.13
CA LEU A 65 0.26 23.37 16.12
C LEU A 65 0.66 24.80 15.76
N ILE A 66 0.96 25.06 14.48
CA ILE A 66 1.29 26.41 13.99
C ILE A 66 0.09 27.35 14.16
N VAL A 67 -1.11 26.92 13.77
CA VAL A 67 -2.32 27.73 13.90
C VAL A 67 -2.63 28.02 15.38
N LEU A 68 -2.47 27.02 16.24
CA LEU A 68 -2.65 27.17 17.69
C LEU A 68 -1.68 28.22 18.25
N PHE A 69 -0.42 28.19 17.82
CA PHE A 69 0.58 29.16 18.25
C PHE A 69 0.26 30.59 17.83
N LEU A 70 -0.06 30.81 16.54
CA LEU A 70 -0.42 32.13 16.06
C LEU A 70 -1.65 32.69 16.80
N LYS A 71 -2.58 31.82 17.20
CA LYS A 71 -3.72 32.20 18.04
C LYS A 71 -3.26 32.62 19.43
N VAL A 72 -2.41 31.85 20.10
CA VAL A 72 -1.93 32.16 21.45
C VAL A 72 -1.07 33.42 21.45
N GLU A 73 -0.14 33.55 20.51
CA GLU A 73 0.70 34.74 20.33
C GLU A 73 -0.12 36.02 20.16
N ALA A 74 -1.27 35.95 19.46
CA ALA A 74 -2.15 37.10 19.28
C ALA A 74 -2.84 37.59 20.58
N PHE A 75 -2.93 36.74 21.62
CA PHE A 75 -3.60 37.09 22.88
C PHE A 75 -2.63 37.45 24.01
N PHE A 76 -1.35 37.09 23.90
CA PHE A 76 -0.39 37.21 24.98
C PHE A 76 0.86 37.96 24.53
N ASN A 77 1.41 38.81 25.40
CA ASN A 77 2.71 39.42 25.16
C ASN A 77 3.79 38.42 25.60
N GLU A 78 4.14 37.52 24.68
CA GLU A 78 4.88 36.30 25.01
C GLU A 78 6.38 36.54 25.24
N SER A 79 6.90 35.88 26.28
CA SER A 79 8.33 35.93 26.63
C SER A 79 9.18 35.04 25.72
N ILE A 80 10.48 35.31 25.61
CA ILE A 80 11.44 34.47 24.88
C ILE A 80 11.36 32.98 25.30
N LEU A 81 11.08 32.71 26.59
CA LEU A 81 10.93 31.35 27.11
C LEU A 81 9.76 30.60 26.45
N PHE A 82 8.67 31.30 26.13
CA PHE A 82 7.51 30.73 25.45
C PHE A 82 7.85 30.26 24.03
N TYR A 83 8.61 31.06 23.28
CA TYR A 83 9.08 30.68 21.94
C TYR A 83 9.96 29.43 21.97
N PHE A 84 10.86 29.31 22.96
CA PHE A 84 11.69 28.11 23.14
C PHE A 84 10.86 26.87 23.49
N LEU A 85 9.87 27.01 24.38
CA LEU A 85 8.95 25.92 24.73
C LEU A 85 8.13 25.47 23.52
N PHE A 86 7.65 26.42 22.72
CA PHE A 86 6.88 26.13 21.52
C PHE A 86 7.73 25.43 20.44
N LEU A 87 8.95 25.92 20.20
CA LEU A 87 9.90 25.27 19.29
C LEU A 87 10.21 23.84 19.75
N GLY A 88 10.42 23.66 21.06
CA GLY A 88 10.57 22.34 21.67
C GLY A 88 9.37 21.43 21.41
N ALA A 89 8.15 21.94 21.57
CA ALA A 89 6.91 21.21 21.29
C ALA A 89 6.78 20.82 19.80
N ILE A 90 7.16 21.71 18.86
CA ILE A 90 7.20 21.38 17.43
C ILE A 90 8.19 20.25 17.16
N VAL A 91 9.41 20.34 17.71
CA VAL A 91 10.46 19.33 17.47
C VAL A 91 10.02 17.98 18.04
N ILE A 92 9.53 17.95 19.28
CA ILE A 92 9.02 16.72 19.92
C ILE A 92 7.84 16.14 19.13
N SER A 93 6.90 16.98 18.70
CA SER A 93 5.77 16.57 17.86
C SER A 93 6.25 16.00 16.52
N GLY A 94 7.23 16.64 15.87
CA GLY A 94 7.83 16.16 14.63
C GLY A 94 8.51 14.81 14.78
N ILE A 95 9.21 14.59 15.90
CA ILE A 95 9.82 13.30 16.25
C ILE A 95 8.74 12.24 16.49
N LEU A 96 7.75 12.51 17.34
CA LEU A 96 6.64 11.59 17.64
C LEU A 96 5.84 11.22 16.39
N ALA A 97 5.51 12.21 15.56
CA ALA A 97 4.83 12.02 14.28
C ALA A 97 5.70 11.21 13.30
N SER A 98 7.03 11.38 13.35
CA SER A 98 7.95 10.57 12.55
C SER A 98 8.03 9.10 12.97
N HIS A 99 7.72 8.78 14.22
CA HIS A 99 7.62 7.41 14.70
C HIS A 99 6.32 6.71 14.25
N ILE A 100 5.23 7.46 14.05
CA ILE A 100 3.98 6.93 13.51
C ILE A 100 4.12 6.72 12.00
N LYS A 101 4.57 5.53 11.62
CA LYS A 101 4.75 5.17 10.21
C LYS A 101 3.48 4.55 9.63
N ASN A 102 2.64 5.38 9.02
CA ASN A 102 1.58 4.90 8.14
C ASN A 102 2.16 4.68 6.74
N HIS A 103 1.96 3.47 6.21
CA HIS A 103 2.37 3.11 4.85
C HIS A 103 1.15 2.73 4.04
N SER A 104 1.10 3.22 2.81
CA SER A 104 0.24 2.70 1.75
C SER A 104 1.10 1.84 0.83
N TYR A 105 0.58 0.68 0.46
CA TYR A 105 1.23 -0.23 -0.47
C TYR A 105 0.47 -0.17 -1.80
N VAL A 106 1.20 0.00 -2.89
CA VAL A 106 0.63 -0.03 -4.24
C VAL A 106 1.44 -1.04 -5.04
N MET A 107 0.77 -2.04 -5.59
CA MET A 107 1.38 -2.98 -6.52
C MET A 107 1.15 -2.47 -7.93
N LEU A 108 2.25 -2.29 -8.67
CA LEU A 108 2.26 -1.83 -10.05
C LEU A 108 2.48 -3.02 -10.97
N ILE A 109 1.54 -3.27 -11.87
CA ILE A 109 1.63 -4.33 -12.87
C ILE A 109 1.79 -3.71 -14.25
N ASN A 110 2.93 -3.96 -14.89
CA ASN A 110 3.23 -3.46 -16.22
C ASN A 110 2.71 -4.44 -17.28
N LYS A 111 1.86 -3.97 -18.20
CA LYS A 111 1.31 -4.75 -19.32
C LYS A 111 2.14 -4.66 -20.61
N GLY A 112 3.29 -3.98 -20.57
CA GLY A 112 4.08 -3.60 -21.72
C GLY A 112 3.81 -2.16 -22.15
N ARG A 113 4.72 -1.58 -22.96
CA ARG A 113 4.62 -0.21 -23.52
C ARG A 113 4.29 0.89 -22.49
N PHE A 114 4.76 0.75 -21.25
CA PHE A 114 4.55 1.70 -20.14
C PHE A 114 3.09 1.83 -19.68
N ASP A 115 2.25 0.84 -19.94
CA ASP A 115 0.91 0.75 -19.36
C ASP A 115 0.95 0.02 -18.01
N TYR A 116 0.45 0.68 -16.96
CA TYR A 116 0.52 0.19 -15.58
C TYR A 116 -0.86 0.14 -14.95
N ASP A 117 -1.22 -1.04 -14.44
CA ASP A 117 -2.30 -1.16 -13.48
C ASP A 117 -1.77 -0.90 -12.07
N GLU A 118 -2.46 -0.01 -11.36
CA GLU A 118 -2.21 0.27 -9.96
C GLU A 118 -3.19 -0.48 -9.07
N ILE A 119 -2.66 -1.32 -8.19
CA ILE A 119 -3.45 -2.17 -7.30
C ILE A 119 -3.13 -1.75 -5.88
N PHE A 120 -4.11 -1.13 -5.22
CA PHE A 120 -3.96 -0.72 -3.82
C PHE A 120 -3.95 -1.95 -2.91
N VAL A 121 -2.87 -2.09 -2.15
CA VAL A 121 -2.64 -3.20 -1.23
C VAL A 121 -2.81 -2.70 0.20
N SER A 122 -3.69 -3.35 0.96
CA SER A 122 -3.83 -3.07 2.38
C SER A 122 -2.58 -3.50 3.14
N ARG A 123 -2.27 -2.85 4.27
CA ARG A 123 -1.11 -3.24 5.11
C ARG A 123 -1.15 -4.71 5.53
N LYS A 124 -2.36 -5.26 5.77
CA LYS A 124 -2.56 -6.67 6.15
C LYS A 124 -2.10 -7.62 5.05
N ASN A 125 -2.25 -7.21 3.79
CA ASN A 125 -1.92 -8.04 2.64
C ASN A 125 -0.54 -7.72 2.03
N GLY A 126 0.25 -6.86 2.70
CA GLY A 126 1.56 -6.44 2.21
C GLY A 126 2.56 -7.58 2.09
N ILE A 127 2.48 -8.59 2.97
CA ILE A 127 3.34 -9.79 2.90
C ILE A 127 3.00 -10.60 1.64
N TYR A 128 1.73 -10.95 1.45
CA TYR A 128 1.28 -11.71 0.28
C TYR A 128 1.58 -11.01 -1.04
N ALA A 129 1.44 -9.68 -1.11
CA ALA A 129 1.81 -8.93 -2.30
C ALA A 129 3.32 -8.97 -2.56
N ASN A 130 4.15 -8.94 -1.52
CA ASN A 130 5.60 -9.05 -1.65
C ASN A 130 6.02 -10.46 -2.10
N ASP A 131 5.38 -11.49 -1.56
CA ASP A 131 5.62 -12.89 -1.96
C ASP A 131 5.27 -13.09 -3.44
N PHE A 132 4.13 -12.57 -3.89
CA PHE A 132 3.74 -12.59 -5.30
C PHE A 132 4.79 -11.92 -6.21
N VAL A 133 5.26 -10.74 -5.83
CA VAL A 133 6.30 -10.02 -6.60
C VAL A 133 7.61 -10.80 -6.65
N SER A 134 7.99 -11.44 -5.54
CA SER A 134 9.21 -12.24 -5.45
C SER A 134 9.13 -13.47 -6.36
N GLU A 135 8.02 -14.21 -6.27
CA GLU A 135 7.79 -15.42 -7.06
C GLU A 135 7.76 -15.09 -8.56
N PHE A 136 7.04 -14.03 -8.94
CA PHE A 136 6.97 -13.58 -10.33
C PHE A 136 8.35 -13.25 -10.91
N LYS A 137 9.20 -12.56 -10.13
CA LYS A 137 10.58 -12.25 -10.55
C LYS A 137 11.44 -13.50 -10.69
N SER A 138 11.28 -14.48 -9.78
CA SER A 138 11.97 -15.77 -9.85
C SER A 138 11.64 -16.48 -11.16
N VAL A 139 10.36 -16.66 -11.46
CA VAL A 139 9.88 -17.33 -12.68
C VAL A 139 10.38 -16.61 -13.94
N GLN A 140 10.28 -15.28 -14.00
CA GLN A 140 10.81 -14.52 -15.13
C GLN A 140 12.31 -14.69 -15.32
N SER A 141 13.08 -14.77 -14.23
CA SER A 141 14.54 -14.96 -14.31
C SER A 141 14.91 -16.32 -14.90
N VAL A 142 14.13 -17.36 -14.59
CA VAL A 142 14.31 -18.71 -15.14
C VAL A 142 13.95 -18.74 -16.63
N LEU A 143 12.80 -18.17 -17.01
CA LEU A 143 12.39 -18.10 -18.41
C LEU A 143 13.40 -17.33 -19.29
N LYS A 144 13.98 -16.25 -18.77
CA LYS A 144 15.06 -15.55 -19.48
C LYS A 144 16.29 -16.42 -19.68
N LYS A 145 16.67 -17.24 -18.70
CA LYS A 145 17.83 -18.14 -18.83
C LYS A 145 17.62 -19.29 -19.82
N ILE A 146 16.39 -19.72 -20.06
CA ILE A 146 16.08 -20.80 -21.01
C ILE A 146 16.10 -20.29 -22.48
N HIS A 147 15.93 -18.99 -22.68
CA HIS A 147 15.92 -18.36 -24.01
C HIS A 147 17.26 -17.73 -24.44
N TYR A 148 18.33 -17.96 -23.68
CA TYR A 148 19.72 -17.65 -24.04
C TYR A 148 20.52 -18.95 -24.15
#